data_AF-A0A6I9XRK1-F1
#
_entry.id   AF-A0A6I9XRK1-F1
#
_cell.length_a   1.000
_cell.length_b   1.000
_cell.length_c   1.000
_cell.angle_alpha   90.00
_cell.angle_beta   90.00
_cell.angle_gamma   90.00
#
_symmetry.space_group_name_H-M   'P 1'
#
loop_
_entity.id
_entity.type
_entity.pdbx_description
1 polymer ?
#
loop_
_entity_poly.entity_id
_entity_poly.type
_entity_poly.pdbx_seq_one_letter_code
_entity_poly.pdbx_strand_id
1 'polypeptide(L)'
;MRYSKGDIVLGGEFLKYMEAFKPFLNIGLKNYAEYQVCLAAVGLVGDLCRALQSNILPFCDEVMQLLLENLGNENVHRSVKPQILSVFGDIALAIGGEFKKYLDVVLNTLQQASQAHVDKSDYDMVEYLNELRETCLEAYTGIVQGLKGDQENVHPDVMLVQPRVEFILSFIDHIAADEDHSDGVVACAAGLIGDLCTAFGKDVLKMVEARPMIHELLTEGRRSKTNKTKTLSTWATKELRKLKNQA
;
A
#
# COMPACT_ATOMS: atom_id res chain seq x y z
N MET A 1 13.81 2.58 -8.09
CA MET A 1 15.03 2.88 -7.30
C MET A 1 15.29 1.61 -6.51
N ARG A 2 16.38 0.88 -6.80
CA ARG A 2 16.65 -0.42 -6.17
C ARG A 2 16.98 -0.19 -4.69
N TYR A 3 16.14 -0.70 -3.80
CA TYR A 3 16.30 -0.60 -2.36
C TYR A 3 17.58 -1.33 -1.91
N SER A 4 18.24 -0.73 -0.93
CA SER A 4 19.47 -1.17 -0.31
C SER A 4 19.39 -2.65 0.10
N LYS A 5 20.41 -3.45 -0.25
CA LYS A 5 20.63 -4.85 0.20
C LYS A 5 20.97 -4.93 1.71
N GLY A 6 20.40 -4.07 2.54
CA GLY A 6 20.86 -3.81 3.91
C GLY A 6 20.24 -4.67 5.01
N ASP A 7 18.96 -5.05 4.92
CA ASP A 7 18.19 -5.26 6.16
C ASP A 7 17.66 -6.69 6.40
N ILE A 8 17.98 -7.67 5.56
CA ILE A 8 17.52 -9.05 5.77
C ILE A 8 18.71 -10.02 5.75
N VAL A 9 19.32 -10.21 6.93
CA VAL A 9 20.57 -10.98 7.11
C VAL A 9 20.47 -12.42 6.58
N LEU A 10 19.31 -13.06 6.69
CA LEU A 10 19.08 -14.43 6.23
C LEU A 10 18.38 -14.53 4.86
N GLY A 11 17.64 -13.48 4.45
CA GLY A 11 16.82 -13.50 3.22
C GLY A 11 15.95 -14.76 3.11
N GLY A 12 15.95 -15.35 1.92
CA GLY A 12 15.22 -16.60 1.64
C GLY A 12 15.68 -17.81 2.45
N GLU A 13 16.88 -17.79 3.04
CA GLU A 13 17.36 -18.90 3.88
C GLU A 13 16.57 -19.03 5.19
N PHE A 14 15.78 -18.01 5.57
CA PHE A 14 14.92 -18.10 6.75
C PHE A 14 13.80 -19.14 6.58
N LEU A 15 13.48 -19.56 5.35
CA LEU A 15 12.40 -20.53 5.06
C LEU A 15 12.52 -21.82 5.89
N LYS A 16 13.75 -22.28 6.18
CA LYS A 16 14.01 -23.48 7.00
C LYS A 16 13.46 -23.41 8.43
N TYR A 17 13.16 -22.20 8.92
CA TYR A 17 12.62 -21.98 10.26
C TYR A 17 11.11 -21.76 10.26
N MET A 18 10.47 -21.52 9.11
CA MET A 18 9.06 -21.09 9.04
C MET A 18 8.09 -22.08 9.67
N GLU A 19 8.27 -23.39 9.45
CA GLU A 19 7.40 -24.40 10.05
C GLU A 19 7.45 -24.42 11.58
N ALA A 20 8.64 -24.19 12.16
CA ALA A 20 8.82 -24.12 13.60
C ALA A 20 8.41 -22.75 14.18
N PHE A 21 8.57 -21.69 13.39
CA PHE A 21 8.34 -20.31 13.82
C PHE A 21 6.87 -19.88 13.71
N LYS A 22 6.11 -20.39 12.73
CA LYS A 22 4.73 -19.98 12.46
C LYS A 22 3.80 -19.96 13.69
N PRO A 23 3.87 -20.90 14.67
CA PRO A 23 2.97 -20.84 15.82
C PRO A 23 3.23 -19.60 16.69
N PHE A 24 4.47 -19.14 16.78
CA PHE A 24 4.86 -17.97 17.57
C PHE A 24 4.48 -16.66 16.87
N LEU A 25 4.61 -16.62 15.53
CA LEU A 25 4.08 -15.52 14.74
C LEU A 25 2.57 -15.36 14.97
N ASN A 26 1.82 -16.47 14.92
CA ASN A 26 0.38 -16.47 15.11
C ASN A 26 -0.03 -16.06 16.53
N ILE A 27 0.75 -16.42 17.55
CA ILE A 27 0.55 -15.92 18.92
C ILE A 27 0.69 -14.39 18.95
N GLY A 28 1.73 -13.84 18.31
CA GLY A 28 1.94 -12.39 18.22
C GLY A 28 0.79 -11.68 17.52
N LEU A 29 0.33 -12.20 16.37
CA LEU A 29 -0.79 -11.64 15.62
C LEU A 29 -2.12 -11.72 16.39
N LYS A 30 -2.34 -12.76 17.20
CA LYS A 30 -3.54 -12.90 18.04
C LYS A 30 -3.51 -12.03 19.29
N ASN A 31 -2.34 -11.53 19.70
CA ASN A 31 -2.19 -10.77 20.94
C ASN A 31 -2.56 -9.29 20.77
N TYR A 32 -3.82 -9.03 20.40
CA TYR A 32 -4.31 -7.66 20.23
C TYR A 32 -4.38 -6.85 21.54
N ALA A 33 -4.39 -7.52 22.70
CA ALA A 33 -4.38 -6.87 24.00
C ALA A 33 -3.06 -6.12 24.25
N GLU A 34 -1.94 -6.73 23.88
CA GLU A 34 -0.61 -6.11 23.91
C GLU A 34 -0.25 -5.58 22.52
N TYR A 35 -0.84 -4.45 22.15
CA TYR A 35 -0.78 -3.95 20.77
C TYR A 35 0.64 -3.77 20.22
N GLN A 36 1.64 -3.51 21.07
CA GLN A 36 3.05 -3.41 20.66
C GLN A 36 3.61 -4.75 20.15
N VAL A 37 3.21 -5.86 20.78
CA VAL A 37 3.58 -7.21 20.32
C VAL A 37 2.87 -7.53 19.00
N CYS A 38 1.59 -7.16 18.90
CA CYS A 38 0.84 -7.31 17.65
C CYS A 38 1.46 -6.49 16.51
N LEU A 39 1.85 -5.23 16.75
CA LEU A 39 2.53 -4.37 15.78
C LEU A 39 3.84 -5.00 15.30
N ALA A 40 4.66 -5.51 16.22
CA ALA A 40 5.91 -6.18 15.87
C ALA A 40 5.66 -7.45 15.02
N ALA A 41 4.61 -8.22 15.33
CA ALA A 41 4.24 -9.39 14.55
C ALA A 41 3.74 -9.02 13.14
N VAL A 42 2.95 -7.95 12.99
CA VAL A 42 2.50 -7.44 11.68
C VAL A 42 3.69 -6.95 10.86
N GLY A 43 4.60 -6.17 11.44
CA GLY A 43 5.81 -5.72 10.77
C GLY A 43 6.68 -6.89 10.30
N LEU A 44 6.80 -7.94 11.14
CA LEU A 44 7.55 -9.15 10.79
C LEU A 44 6.93 -9.89 9.60
N VAL A 45 5.60 -9.88 9.42
CA VAL A 45 4.96 -10.43 8.21
C VAL A 45 5.46 -9.70 6.96
N GLY A 46 5.58 -8.37 7.00
CA GLY A 46 6.12 -7.58 5.89
C GLY A 46 7.58 -7.94 5.57
N ASP A 47 8.40 -8.12 6.60
CA ASP A 47 9.79 -8.56 6.43
C ASP A 47 9.89 -9.98 5.86
N LEU A 48 9.01 -10.90 6.29
CA LEU A 48 8.92 -12.25 5.73
C LEU A 48 8.48 -12.21 4.26
N CYS A 49 7.55 -11.33 3.89
CA CYS A 49 7.15 -11.14 2.49
C CYS A 49 8.35 -10.74 1.62
N ARG A 50 9.16 -9.78 2.10
CA ARG A 50 10.37 -9.32 1.39
C ARG A 50 11.46 -10.38 1.35
N ALA A 51 11.64 -11.14 2.43
CA ALA A 51 12.67 -12.16 2.57
C ALA A 51 12.39 -13.41 1.74
N LEU A 52 11.16 -13.92 1.82
CA LEU A 52 10.76 -15.21 1.26
C LEU A 52 10.14 -15.09 -0.12
N GLN A 53 9.62 -13.91 -0.48
CA GLN A 53 8.91 -13.65 -1.73
C GLN A 53 7.81 -14.70 -1.93
N SER A 54 7.69 -15.30 -3.12
CA SER A 54 6.69 -16.32 -3.43
C SER A 54 6.73 -17.56 -2.51
N ASN A 55 7.85 -17.81 -1.82
CA ASN A 55 7.94 -18.92 -0.86
C ASN A 55 7.11 -18.71 0.42
N ILE A 56 6.58 -17.50 0.66
CA ILE A 56 5.67 -17.25 1.78
C ILE A 56 4.25 -17.78 1.52
N LEU A 57 3.91 -18.07 0.26
CA LEU A 57 2.56 -18.47 -0.18
C LEU A 57 1.90 -19.55 0.69
N PRO A 58 2.59 -20.64 1.11
CA PRO A 58 1.98 -21.68 1.95
C PRO A 58 1.49 -21.19 3.32
N PHE A 59 1.98 -20.04 3.80
CA PHE A 59 1.64 -19.47 5.09
C PHE A 59 0.60 -18.34 5.00
N CYS A 60 0.31 -17.85 3.80
CA CYS A 60 -0.53 -16.67 3.59
C CYS A 60 -1.98 -16.88 4.04
N ASP A 61 -2.57 -18.07 3.85
CA ASP A 61 -3.96 -18.34 4.22
C ASP A 61 -4.23 -18.03 5.70
N GLU A 62 -3.38 -18.57 6.58
CA GLU A 62 -3.49 -18.39 8.03
C GLU A 62 -3.18 -16.94 8.43
N VAL A 63 -2.12 -16.35 7.87
CA VAL A 63 -1.74 -14.95 8.15
C VAL A 63 -2.86 -13.99 7.74
N MET A 64 -3.40 -14.12 6.53
CA MET A 64 -4.49 -13.27 6.03
C MET A 64 -5.75 -13.40 6.88
N GLN A 65 -6.09 -14.61 7.34
CA GLN A 65 -7.20 -14.81 8.26
C GLN A 65 -7.00 -14.01 9.56
N LEU A 66 -5.83 -14.11 10.21
CA LEU A 66 -5.56 -13.42 11.47
C LEU A 66 -5.54 -11.89 11.31
N LEU A 67 -4.99 -11.39 10.20
CA LEU A 67 -4.96 -9.97 9.90
C LEU A 67 -6.38 -9.41 9.70
N LEU A 68 -7.24 -10.13 8.96
CA LEU A 68 -8.63 -9.72 8.76
C LEU A 68 -9.46 -9.80 10.05
N GLU A 69 -9.24 -10.82 10.89
CA GLU A 69 -9.86 -10.92 12.23
C GLU A 69 -9.50 -9.72 13.11
N ASN A 70 -8.23 -9.28 13.10
CA ASN A 70 -7.82 -8.08 13.83
C ASN A 70 -8.47 -6.80 13.29
N LEU A 71 -8.64 -6.64 11.98
CA LEU A 71 -9.30 -5.46 11.42
C LEU A 71 -10.78 -5.37 11.80
N GLY A 72 -11.46 -6.53 11.88
CA GLY A 72 -12.84 -6.65 12.32
C GLY A 72 -13.05 -6.50 13.84
N ASN A 73 -11.98 -6.52 14.64
CA ASN A 73 -12.07 -6.40 16.09
C ASN A 73 -11.98 -4.92 16.53
N GLU A 74 -13.10 -4.41 17.06
CA GLU A 74 -13.19 -3.02 17.55
C GLU A 74 -12.31 -2.74 18.78
N ASN A 75 -11.87 -3.78 19.49
CA ASN A 75 -10.99 -3.65 20.66
C ASN A 75 -9.50 -3.56 20.31
N VAL A 76 -9.13 -3.76 19.04
CA VAL A 76 -7.75 -3.62 18.57
C VAL A 76 -7.35 -2.15 18.61
N HIS A 77 -6.17 -1.87 19.16
CA HIS A 77 -5.64 -0.51 19.22
C HIS A 77 -5.53 0.12 17.83
N ARG A 78 -5.96 1.38 17.69
CA ARG A 78 -6.07 2.09 16.40
C ARG A 78 -4.80 2.06 15.54
N SER A 79 -3.61 2.08 16.17
CA SER A 79 -2.31 2.05 15.48
C SER A 79 -2.01 0.72 14.78
N VAL A 80 -2.68 -0.38 15.14
CA VAL A 80 -2.47 -1.68 14.48
C VAL A 80 -3.09 -1.69 13.09
N LYS A 81 -4.23 -1.02 12.89
CA LYS A 81 -4.98 -1.08 11.63
C LYS A 81 -4.17 -0.56 10.43
N PRO A 82 -3.54 0.64 10.47
CA PRO A 82 -2.67 1.11 9.38
C PRO A 82 -1.58 0.10 9.01
N GLN A 83 -0.93 -0.51 10.01
CA GLN A 83 0.16 -1.46 9.77
C GLN A 83 -0.33 -2.74 9.07
N ILE A 84 -1.53 -3.21 9.41
CA ILE A 84 -2.15 -4.34 8.68
C ILE A 84 -2.46 -3.95 7.22
N LEU A 85 -2.94 -2.73 6.96
CA LEU A 85 -3.20 -2.30 5.60
C LEU A 85 -1.92 -2.27 4.76
N SER A 86 -0.83 -1.71 5.29
CA SER A 86 0.47 -1.69 4.62
C SER A 86 0.95 -3.11 4.30
N VAL A 87 0.82 -4.06 5.25
CA VAL A 87 1.26 -5.45 5.03
C VAL A 87 0.44 -6.20 3.97
N PHE A 88 -0.82 -5.81 3.71
CA PHE A 88 -1.55 -6.37 2.56
C PHE A 88 -0.86 -6.04 1.22
N GLY A 89 -0.26 -4.84 1.12
CA GLY A 89 0.56 -4.47 -0.02
C GLY A 89 1.81 -5.33 -0.14
N ASP A 90 2.53 -5.57 0.96
CA ASP A 90 3.71 -6.44 0.99
C ASP A 90 3.38 -7.89 0.58
N ILE A 91 2.25 -8.43 1.07
CA ILE A 91 1.79 -9.77 0.71
C ILE A 91 1.45 -9.83 -0.77
N ALA A 92 0.71 -8.84 -1.29
CA ALA A 92 0.36 -8.78 -2.71
C ALA A 92 1.60 -8.71 -3.61
N LEU A 93 2.62 -7.95 -3.22
CA LEU A 93 3.91 -7.90 -3.91
C LEU A 93 4.63 -9.25 -3.88
N ALA A 94 4.61 -9.95 -2.75
CA ALA A 94 5.34 -11.21 -2.58
C ALA A 94 4.71 -12.37 -3.37
N ILE A 95 3.37 -12.45 -3.43
CA ILE A 95 2.67 -13.60 -4.03
C ILE A 95 2.03 -13.30 -5.39
N GLY A 96 2.02 -12.05 -5.83
CA GLY A 96 1.53 -11.61 -7.14
C GLY A 96 0.10 -12.10 -7.43
N GLY A 97 -0.07 -12.84 -8.53
CA GLY A 97 -1.38 -13.35 -8.97
C GLY A 97 -2.12 -14.22 -7.96
N GLU A 98 -1.42 -14.88 -7.03
CA GLU A 98 -2.07 -15.68 -5.97
C GLU A 98 -2.87 -14.80 -5.01
N PHE A 99 -2.61 -13.49 -4.97
CA PHE A 99 -3.34 -12.53 -4.16
C PHE A 99 -4.81 -12.36 -4.59
N LYS A 100 -5.19 -12.83 -5.80
CA LYS A 100 -6.58 -12.81 -6.29
C LYS A 100 -7.57 -13.41 -5.31
N LYS A 101 -7.16 -14.41 -4.52
CA LYS A 101 -7.98 -15.03 -3.47
C LYS A 101 -8.47 -14.04 -2.40
N TYR A 102 -7.70 -12.99 -2.13
CA TYR A 102 -7.99 -12.00 -1.08
C TYR A 102 -8.43 -10.65 -1.63
N LEU A 103 -8.34 -10.46 -2.94
CA LEU A 103 -8.43 -9.16 -3.58
C LEU A 103 -9.74 -8.43 -3.23
N ASP A 104 -10.88 -9.10 -3.35
CA ASP A 104 -12.18 -8.48 -3.10
C ASP A 104 -12.34 -8.01 -1.64
N VAL A 105 -11.97 -8.85 -0.67
CA VAL A 105 -12.07 -8.50 0.76
C VAL A 105 -11.10 -7.37 1.13
N VAL A 106 -9.89 -7.38 0.58
CA VAL A 106 -8.88 -6.35 0.84
C VAL A 106 -9.29 -5.02 0.19
N LEU A 107 -9.77 -5.02 -1.06
CA LEU A 107 -10.23 -3.80 -1.73
C LEU A 107 -11.42 -3.16 -1.02
N ASN A 108 -12.38 -3.95 -0.53
CA ASN A 108 -13.50 -3.44 0.25
C ASN A 108 -13.04 -2.84 1.59
N THR A 109 -12.09 -3.49 2.26
CA THR A 109 -11.47 -3.00 3.49
C THR A 109 -10.74 -1.67 3.27
N LEU A 110 -9.93 -1.59 2.22
CA LEU A 110 -9.22 -0.36 1.85
C LEU A 110 -10.17 0.76 1.47
N GLN A 111 -11.28 0.45 0.77
CA GLN A 111 -12.30 1.44 0.44
C GLN A 111 -12.92 2.06 1.70
N GLN A 112 -13.25 1.24 2.71
CA GLN A 112 -13.78 1.73 3.98
C GLN A 112 -12.75 2.56 4.75
N ALA A 113 -11.51 2.10 4.85
CA ALA A 113 -10.44 2.81 5.54
C ALA A 113 -10.11 4.16 4.90
N SER A 114 -10.11 4.23 3.56
CA SER A 114 -9.86 5.47 2.80
C SER A 114 -10.95 6.54 3.00
N GLN A 115 -12.12 6.14 3.50
CA GLN A 115 -13.25 7.03 3.81
C GLN A 115 -13.32 7.38 5.31
N ALA A 116 -12.29 7.07 6.09
CA ALA A 116 -12.24 7.46 7.50
C ALA A 116 -12.24 8.99 7.66
N HIS A 117 -12.98 9.47 8.65
CA HIS A 117 -13.04 10.86 9.03
C HIS A 117 -12.62 10.99 10.49
N VAL A 118 -11.91 12.06 10.82
CA VAL A 118 -11.45 12.36 12.18
C VAL A 118 -11.74 13.82 12.53
N ASP A 119 -11.69 14.14 13.82
CA ASP A 119 -11.75 15.52 14.28
C ASP A 119 -10.42 16.22 13.96
N LYS A 120 -10.47 17.18 13.03
CA LYS A 120 -9.29 17.96 12.61
C LYS A 120 -8.80 18.95 13.65
N SER A 121 -9.56 19.20 14.72
CA SER A 121 -9.11 20.02 15.84
C SER A 121 -8.15 19.27 16.78
N ASP A 122 -8.13 17.94 16.70
CA ASP A 122 -7.23 17.08 17.46
C ASP A 122 -6.02 16.70 16.60
N TYR A 123 -4.85 17.23 16.97
CA TYR A 123 -3.60 17.01 16.24
C TYR A 123 -3.21 15.53 16.16
N ASP A 124 -3.44 14.75 17.22
CA ASP A 124 -3.12 13.32 17.25
C ASP A 124 -4.01 12.54 16.27
N MET A 125 -5.25 13.01 16.07
CA MET A 125 -6.16 12.43 15.10
C MET A 125 -5.80 12.77 13.66
N VAL A 126 -5.29 13.98 13.41
CA VAL A 126 -4.76 14.38 12.10
C VAL A 126 -3.53 13.57 11.73
N GLU A 127 -2.61 13.34 12.67
CA GLU A 127 -1.45 12.46 12.46
C GLU A 127 -1.89 11.03 12.15
N TYR A 128 -2.83 10.50 12.94
CA TYR A 128 -3.41 9.17 12.70
C TYR A 128 -4.09 9.06 11.33
N LEU A 129 -4.85 10.08 10.91
CA LEU A 129 -5.50 10.09 9.59
C LEU A 129 -4.46 10.06 8.45
N ASN A 130 -3.35 10.81 8.61
CA ASN A 130 -2.26 10.77 7.64
C ASN A 130 -1.57 9.39 7.59
N GLU A 131 -1.32 8.76 8.74
CA GLU A 131 -0.79 7.38 8.81
C GLU A 131 -1.74 6.39 8.10
N LEU A 132 -3.04 6.50 8.36
CA LEU A 132 -4.04 5.65 7.73
C LEU A 132 -4.11 5.86 6.21
N ARG A 133 -4.04 7.12 5.75
CA ARG A 133 -4.01 7.47 4.33
C ARG A 133 -2.76 6.93 3.65
N GLU A 134 -1.58 7.12 4.25
CA GLU A 134 -0.31 6.62 3.72
C GLU A 134 -0.35 5.10 3.54
N THR A 135 -0.78 4.37 4.56
CA THR A 135 -0.86 2.90 4.52
C THR A 135 -1.91 2.38 3.53
N CYS A 136 -3.02 3.10 3.32
CA CYS A 136 -3.96 2.77 2.23
C CYS A 136 -3.32 2.92 0.84
N LEU A 137 -2.56 4.01 0.63
CA LEU A 137 -1.87 4.27 -0.64
C LEU A 137 -0.76 3.24 -0.91
N GLU A 138 -0.03 2.84 0.13
CA GLU A 138 0.97 1.75 0.06
C GLU A 138 0.32 0.41 -0.27
N ALA A 139 -0.81 0.09 0.35
CA ALA A 139 -1.55 -1.14 0.08
C ALA A 139 -2.00 -1.20 -1.39
N TYR A 140 -2.61 -0.13 -1.92
CA TYR A 140 -2.97 -0.05 -3.34
C TYR A 140 -1.74 -0.17 -4.25
N THR A 141 -0.64 0.47 -3.88
CA THR A 141 0.63 0.38 -4.62
C THR A 141 1.10 -1.07 -4.72
N GLY A 142 1.16 -1.78 -3.59
CA GLY A 142 1.58 -3.18 -3.54
C GLY A 142 0.65 -4.11 -4.33
N ILE A 143 -0.67 -3.88 -4.27
CA ILE A 143 -1.66 -4.64 -5.04
C ILE A 143 -1.50 -4.41 -6.54
N VAL A 144 -1.42 -3.15 -6.97
CA VAL A 144 -1.29 -2.79 -8.39
C VAL A 144 0.02 -3.35 -8.95
N GLN A 145 1.13 -3.18 -8.25
CA GLN A 145 2.43 -3.70 -8.68
C GLN A 145 2.47 -5.24 -8.66
N GLY A 146 1.98 -5.87 -7.60
CA GLY A 146 1.96 -7.33 -7.46
C GLY A 146 1.16 -8.02 -8.56
N LEU A 147 -0.01 -7.47 -8.91
CA LEU A 147 -0.86 -8.03 -9.99
C LEU A 147 -0.39 -7.63 -11.39
N LYS A 148 0.33 -6.52 -11.55
CA LYS A 148 0.95 -6.11 -12.81
C LYS A 148 2.14 -7.03 -13.15
N GLY A 149 2.88 -7.48 -12.15
CA GLY A 149 4.09 -8.28 -12.28
C GLY A 149 5.32 -7.49 -12.75
N ASP A 150 6.47 -8.17 -12.75
CA ASP A 150 7.79 -7.56 -13.04
C ASP A 150 8.22 -7.64 -14.50
N GLN A 151 7.38 -8.21 -15.37
CA GLN A 151 7.69 -8.33 -16.80
C GLN A 151 7.40 -7.03 -17.56
N GLU A 152 7.97 -6.91 -18.77
CA GLU A 152 7.77 -5.73 -19.62
C GLU A 152 6.30 -5.55 -20.03
N ASN A 153 5.59 -6.66 -20.20
CA ASN A 153 4.15 -6.66 -20.46
C ASN A 153 3.36 -6.67 -19.15
N VAL A 154 2.34 -5.82 -19.09
CA VAL A 154 1.39 -5.77 -17.97
C VAL A 154 0.61 -7.08 -17.89
N HIS A 155 0.67 -7.76 -16.74
CA HIS A 155 -0.06 -9.00 -16.53
C HIS A 155 -1.58 -8.74 -16.46
N PRO A 156 -2.44 -9.56 -17.10
CA PRO A 156 -3.88 -9.32 -17.17
C PRO A 156 -4.60 -9.23 -15.83
N ASP A 157 -4.05 -9.84 -14.77
CA ASP A 157 -4.65 -9.84 -13.44
C ASP A 157 -4.82 -8.42 -12.87
N VAL A 158 -3.99 -7.45 -13.27
CA VAL A 158 -4.16 -6.05 -12.80
C VAL A 158 -5.48 -5.44 -13.28
N MET A 159 -6.09 -5.97 -14.34
CA MET A 159 -7.40 -5.54 -14.82
C MET A 159 -8.52 -5.79 -13.79
N LEU A 160 -8.32 -6.70 -12.83
CA LEU A 160 -9.26 -6.91 -11.72
C LEU A 160 -9.36 -5.66 -10.81
N VAL A 161 -8.32 -4.82 -10.78
CA VAL A 161 -8.29 -3.56 -10.02
C VAL A 161 -8.83 -2.39 -10.85
N GLN A 162 -8.98 -2.54 -12.18
CA GLN A 162 -9.44 -1.47 -13.07
C GLN A 162 -10.74 -0.79 -12.59
N PRO A 163 -11.78 -1.51 -12.12
CA PRO A 163 -13.01 -0.89 -11.65
C PRO A 163 -12.84 0.00 -10.40
N ARG A 164 -11.72 -0.14 -9.67
CA ARG A 164 -11.40 0.65 -8.47
C ARG A 164 -10.56 1.89 -8.77
N VAL A 165 -10.02 2.04 -9.99
CA VAL A 165 -9.12 3.16 -10.35
C VAL A 165 -9.79 4.51 -10.14
N GLU A 166 -11.06 4.67 -10.51
CA GLU A 166 -11.83 5.90 -10.31
C GLU A 166 -11.95 6.28 -8.83
N PHE A 167 -12.18 5.29 -7.96
CA PHE A 167 -12.22 5.50 -6.52
C PHE A 167 -10.85 5.92 -5.96
N ILE A 168 -9.78 5.23 -6.36
CA ILE A 168 -8.41 5.52 -5.92
C ILE A 168 -8.02 6.95 -6.31
N LEU A 169 -8.32 7.38 -7.54
CA LEU A 169 -8.03 8.74 -7.99
C LEU A 169 -8.87 9.78 -7.25
N SER A 170 -10.15 9.51 -6.98
CA SER A 170 -10.98 10.40 -6.14
C SER A 170 -10.46 10.49 -4.70
N PHE A 171 -9.93 9.40 -4.15
CA PHE A 171 -9.29 9.41 -2.82
C PHE A 171 -8.03 10.28 -2.81
N ILE A 172 -7.17 10.16 -3.82
CA ILE A 172 -5.96 11.01 -3.94
C ILE A 172 -6.34 12.48 -4.16
N ASP A 173 -7.38 12.76 -4.96
CA ASP A 173 -7.88 14.12 -5.18
C ASP A 173 -8.41 14.75 -3.89
N HIS A 174 -9.13 13.97 -3.07
CA HIS A 174 -9.57 14.39 -1.75
C HIS A 174 -8.40 14.68 -0.79
N ILE A 175 -7.37 13.84 -0.79
CA ILE A 175 -6.14 14.08 -0.03
C ILE A 175 -5.46 15.37 -0.49
N ALA A 176 -5.37 15.59 -1.81
CA ALA A 176 -4.74 16.76 -2.39
C ALA A 176 -5.47 18.07 -2.00
N ALA A 177 -6.79 18.02 -1.81
CA ALA A 177 -7.58 19.16 -1.36
C ALA A 177 -7.49 19.43 0.15
N ASP A 178 -6.91 18.50 0.92
CA ASP A 178 -6.79 18.60 2.36
C ASP A 178 -5.48 19.29 2.75
N GLU A 179 -5.51 20.50 3.31
CA GLU A 179 -4.29 21.24 3.70
C GLU A 179 -3.43 20.54 4.78
N ASP A 180 -3.98 19.56 5.49
CA ASP A 180 -3.30 18.84 6.57
C ASP A 180 -2.55 17.58 6.09
N HIS A 181 -2.42 17.35 4.77
CA HIS A 181 -1.73 16.17 4.27
C HIS A 181 -0.22 16.21 4.55
N SER A 182 0.34 15.06 4.95
CA SER A 182 1.77 14.95 5.22
C SER A 182 2.59 14.79 3.93
N ASP A 183 3.87 15.13 3.99
CA ASP A 183 4.81 14.92 2.88
C ASP A 183 4.96 13.42 2.52
N GLY A 184 4.81 12.52 3.50
CA GLY A 184 4.76 11.06 3.30
C GLY A 184 3.55 10.64 2.47
N VAL A 185 2.38 11.17 2.78
CA VAL A 185 1.15 10.96 2.01
C VAL A 185 1.30 11.48 0.58
N VAL A 186 1.89 12.65 0.37
CA VAL A 186 2.20 13.18 -0.98
C VAL A 186 3.10 12.22 -1.76
N ALA A 187 4.12 11.66 -1.10
CA ALA A 187 5.04 10.72 -1.72
C ALA A 187 4.33 9.44 -2.16
N CYS A 188 3.51 8.83 -1.28
CA CYS A 188 2.78 7.61 -1.58
C CYS A 188 1.68 7.82 -2.64
N ALA A 189 0.97 8.95 -2.59
CA ALA A 189 -0.02 9.32 -3.61
C ALA A 189 0.64 9.49 -4.99
N ALA A 190 1.78 10.20 -5.04
CA ALA A 190 2.55 10.34 -6.27
C ALA A 190 3.04 8.99 -6.82
N GLY A 191 3.57 8.12 -5.95
CA GLY A 191 3.95 6.75 -6.30
C GLY A 191 2.79 6.00 -6.96
N LEU A 192 1.64 5.97 -6.28
CA LEU A 192 0.46 5.27 -6.76
C LEU A 192 -0.05 5.82 -8.10
N ILE A 193 -0.07 7.14 -8.32
CA ILE A 193 -0.42 7.73 -9.62
C ILE A 193 0.49 7.20 -10.74
N GLY A 194 1.80 7.15 -10.50
CA GLY A 194 2.75 6.63 -11.48
C GLY A 194 2.52 5.14 -11.75
N ASP A 195 2.25 4.34 -10.70
CA ASP A 195 1.94 2.93 -10.86
C ASP A 195 0.68 2.70 -11.68
N LEU A 196 -0.40 3.44 -11.40
CA LEU A 196 -1.64 3.43 -12.18
C LEU A 196 -1.38 3.79 -13.65
N CYS A 197 -0.55 4.80 -13.93
CA CYS A 197 -0.18 5.15 -15.30
C CYS A 197 0.51 3.98 -16.02
N THR A 198 1.42 3.28 -15.35
CA THR A 198 2.14 2.14 -15.95
C THR A 198 1.29 0.88 -16.06
N ALA A 199 0.23 0.74 -15.27
CA ALA A 199 -0.66 -0.43 -15.28
C ALA A 199 -1.83 -0.27 -16.26
N PHE A 200 -2.44 0.91 -16.34
CA PHE A 200 -3.70 1.13 -17.07
C PHE A 200 -3.58 2.12 -18.24
N GLY A 201 -2.43 2.77 -18.41
CA GLY A 201 -2.16 3.61 -19.58
C GLY A 201 -3.07 4.83 -19.71
N LYS A 202 -3.50 5.13 -20.94
CA LYS A 202 -4.15 6.40 -21.31
C LYS A 202 -5.48 6.67 -20.59
N ASP A 203 -6.17 5.66 -20.10
CA ASP A 203 -7.44 5.87 -19.38
C ASP A 203 -7.21 6.61 -18.06
N VAL A 204 -6.09 6.35 -17.38
CA VAL A 204 -5.68 7.08 -16.17
C VAL A 204 -5.38 8.55 -16.47
N LEU A 205 -4.77 8.86 -17.62
CA LEU A 205 -4.47 10.23 -17.98
C LEU A 205 -5.73 11.11 -18.01
N LYS A 206 -6.82 10.63 -18.64
CA LYS A 206 -8.08 11.38 -18.70
C LYS A 206 -8.69 11.58 -17.32
N MET A 207 -8.67 10.54 -16.49
CA MET A 207 -9.21 10.59 -15.12
C MET A 207 -8.41 11.55 -14.22
N VAL A 208 -7.09 11.63 -14.41
CA VAL A 208 -6.21 12.58 -13.69
C VAL A 208 -6.41 14.00 -14.20
N GLU A 209 -6.47 14.23 -15.52
CA GLU A 209 -6.69 15.57 -16.09
C GLU A 209 -8.05 16.17 -15.67
N ALA A 210 -9.04 15.34 -15.34
CA ALA A 210 -10.32 15.76 -14.79
C ALA A 210 -10.27 16.21 -13.31
N ARG A 211 -9.13 16.03 -12.64
CA ARG A 211 -8.94 16.24 -11.18
C ARG A 211 -7.77 17.21 -10.93
N PRO A 212 -8.04 18.53 -10.89
CA PRO A 212 -6.98 19.53 -10.84
C PRO A 212 -6.13 19.46 -9.58
N MET A 213 -6.67 19.03 -8.43
CA MET A 213 -5.91 18.98 -7.17
C MET A 213 -4.76 17.96 -7.24
N ILE A 214 -4.92 16.88 -8.01
CA ILE A 214 -3.83 15.93 -8.27
C ILE A 214 -2.63 16.62 -8.93
N HIS A 215 -2.86 17.58 -9.84
CA HIS A 215 -1.77 18.33 -10.48
C HIS A 215 -1.08 19.29 -9.50
N GLU A 216 -1.81 19.87 -8.57
CA GLU A 216 -1.27 20.71 -7.50
C GLU A 216 -0.42 19.88 -6.54
N LEU A 217 -0.92 18.75 -6.07
CA LEU A 217 -0.21 17.79 -5.21
C LEU A 217 1.11 17.31 -5.86
N LEU A 218 1.10 16.96 -7.15
CA LEU A 218 2.33 16.59 -7.87
C LEU A 218 3.30 17.78 -8.06
N THR A 219 2.79 19.00 -8.09
CA THR A 219 3.61 20.22 -8.20
C THR A 219 4.25 20.56 -6.86
N GLU A 220 3.50 20.45 -5.78
CA GLU A 220 3.98 20.55 -4.42
C GLU A 220 5.07 19.50 -4.14
N GLY A 221 4.79 18.23 -4.39
CA GLY A 221 5.75 17.16 -4.11
C GLY A 221 7.08 17.31 -4.87
N ARG A 222 7.06 17.86 -6.10
CA ARG A 222 8.30 18.19 -6.85
C ARG A 222 9.13 19.32 -6.23
N ARG A 223 8.50 20.15 -5.39
CA ARG A 223 9.14 21.23 -4.63
C ARG A 223 9.51 20.81 -3.20
N SER A 224 9.07 19.64 -2.76
CA SER A 224 9.41 19.09 -1.44
C SER A 224 10.92 19.04 -1.21
N LYS A 225 11.32 19.26 0.04
CA LYS A 225 12.69 19.10 0.52
C LYS A 225 13.04 17.63 0.76
N THR A 226 12.04 16.76 0.89
CA THR A 226 12.22 15.32 1.08
C THR A 226 12.54 14.66 -0.25
N ASN A 227 13.68 13.97 -0.32
CA ASN A 227 14.16 13.36 -1.56
C ASN A 227 13.20 12.29 -2.12
N LYS A 228 12.57 11.47 -1.26
CA LYS A 228 11.60 10.44 -1.67
C LYS A 228 10.41 11.07 -2.40
N THR A 229 9.77 12.04 -1.74
CA THR A 229 8.62 12.80 -2.26
C THR A 229 8.93 13.45 -3.59
N LYS A 230 10.03 14.23 -3.65
CA LYS A 230 10.47 14.87 -4.88
C LYS A 230 10.71 13.90 -6.03
N THR A 231 11.33 12.76 -5.73
CA THR A 231 11.63 11.73 -6.73
C THR A 231 10.36 11.10 -7.28
N LEU A 232 9.43 10.69 -6.40
CA LEU A 232 8.17 10.05 -6.79
C LEU A 232 7.26 11.01 -7.55
N SER A 233 7.09 12.26 -7.09
CA SER A 233 6.28 13.26 -7.81
C SER A 233 6.88 13.63 -9.17
N THR A 234 8.21 13.70 -9.28
CA THR A 234 8.88 13.90 -10.58
C THR A 234 8.65 12.72 -11.51
N TRP A 235 8.77 11.49 -11.00
CA TRP A 235 8.55 10.28 -11.76
C TRP A 235 7.09 10.15 -12.23
N ALA A 236 6.11 10.33 -11.35
CA ALA A 236 4.69 10.28 -11.70
C ALA A 236 4.33 11.32 -12.77
N THR A 237 4.86 12.54 -12.65
CA THR A 237 4.70 13.58 -13.68
C THR A 237 5.29 13.15 -15.02
N LYS A 238 6.42 12.42 -15.01
CA LYS A 238 7.04 11.90 -16.23
C LYS A 238 6.18 10.81 -16.87
N GLU A 239 5.61 9.89 -16.10
CA GLU A 239 4.74 8.83 -16.63
C GLU A 239 3.46 9.43 -17.26
N LEU A 240 2.80 10.39 -16.61
CA LEU A 240 1.67 11.12 -17.19
C LEU A 240 2.03 11.79 -18.53
N ARG A 241 3.22 12.43 -18.61
CA ARG A 241 3.70 13.04 -19.86
C ARG A 241 3.96 12.02 -20.97
N LYS A 242 4.48 10.83 -20.65
CA LYS A 242 4.67 9.77 -21.65
C LYS A 242 3.33 9.35 -22.25
N LEU A 243 2.30 9.17 -21.43
CA LEU A 243 0.96 8.81 -21.88
C LEU A 243 0.34 9.88 -22.80
N LYS A 244 0.58 11.16 -22.49
CA LYS A 244 0.12 12.29 -23.32
C LYS A 244 0.78 12.32 -24.69
N ASN A 245 2.04 11.87 -24.78
CA ASN A 245 2.84 11.89 -26.01
C ASN A 245 2.74 10.60 -26.83
N GLN A 246 2.17 9.52 -26.26
CA GLN A 246 1.82 8.34 -27.04
C GLN A 246 0.64 8.70 -27.93
N ALA A 247 0.84 8.65 -29.25
CA ALA A 247 -0.22 8.85 -30.25
C ALA A 247 -1.33 7.81 -30.10
#